data_AF-A0A952VGW6-F1
#
_entry.id   AF-A0A952VGW6-F1
#
_cell.length_a   1.000
_cell.length_b   1.000
_cell.length_c   1.000
_cell.angle_alpha   90.00
_cell.angle_beta   90.00
_cell.angle_gamma   90.00
#
_symmetry.space_group_name_H-M   'P 1'
#
loop_
_entity.id
_entity.type
_entity.pdbx_description
1 polymer ?
#
loop_
_entity_poly.entity_id
_entity_poly.type
_entity_poly.pdbx_seq_one_letter_code
_entity_poly.pdbx_strand_id
1 'polypeptide(L)'
;MTPYEMTVGPEGYLPPSVSERGVIGPSKGEGLVMGKRVPEQAAIDEAARRLLHAKNPTIFPGPLVLWAWNEQAVRESKVIKALAEAVPARLIPMAD
;
A
#
# COMPACT_ATOMS: atom_id res chain seq x y z
N MET A 1 -21.71 12.55 -11.75
CA MET A 1 -20.78 12.99 -10.69
C MET A 1 -19.37 12.62 -11.12
N THR A 2 -18.43 13.53 -11.00
CA THR A 2 -17.01 13.24 -11.28
C THR A 2 -16.48 12.30 -10.20
N PRO A 3 -15.81 11.19 -10.55
CA PRO A 3 -15.22 10.29 -9.57
C PRO A 3 -14.23 11.02 -8.65
N TYR A 4 -14.28 10.75 -7.34
CA TYR A 4 -13.29 11.29 -6.41
C TYR A 4 -11.90 10.73 -6.73
N GLU A 5 -10.93 11.63 -6.87
CA GLU A 5 -9.53 11.28 -7.06
C GLU A 5 -8.74 11.80 -5.88
N MET A 6 -8.05 10.88 -5.21
CA MET A 6 -7.22 11.22 -4.07
C MET A 6 -5.99 12.01 -4.53
N THR A 7 -5.53 12.94 -3.70
CA THR A 7 -4.28 13.68 -3.90
C THR A 7 -3.29 13.36 -2.79
N VAL A 8 -1.99 13.34 -3.10
CA VAL A 8 -0.94 13.12 -2.09
C VAL A 8 -0.80 14.38 -1.24
N GLY A 9 -0.85 14.26 0.08
CA GLY A 9 -0.67 15.36 1.00
C GLY A 9 -1.50 15.19 2.28
N PRO A 10 -1.43 16.14 3.22
CA PRO A 10 -2.24 16.11 4.42
C PRO A 10 -3.72 16.39 4.09
N GLU A 11 -4.63 15.49 4.46
CA GLU A 11 -6.09 15.72 4.37
C GLU A 11 -6.69 16.33 5.65
N GLY A 12 -5.85 16.72 6.62
CA GLY A 12 -6.26 17.24 7.94
C GLY A 12 -6.16 16.20 9.06
N TYR A 13 -6.56 16.58 10.28
CA TYR A 13 -6.45 15.73 11.47
C TYR A 13 -7.47 14.58 11.50
N LEU A 14 -8.70 14.82 11.02
CA LEU A 14 -9.77 13.84 10.92
C LEU A 14 -10.42 13.91 9.53
N PRO A 15 -9.73 13.42 8.49
CA PRO A 15 -10.31 13.41 7.16
C PRO A 15 -11.52 12.46 7.11
N PRO A 16 -12.58 12.80 6.36
CA PRO A 16 -13.67 11.87 6.11
C PRO A 16 -13.14 10.64 5.37
N SER A 17 -13.82 9.51 5.54
CA SER A 17 -13.42 8.26 4.90
C SER A 17 -13.49 8.37 3.37
N VAL A 18 -12.62 7.66 2.67
CA VAL A 18 -12.66 7.61 1.20
C VAL A 18 -13.95 6.98 0.68
N SER A 19 -14.57 6.10 1.48
CA SER A 19 -15.85 5.47 1.19
C SER A 19 -17.01 6.48 1.16
N GLU A 20 -17.03 7.46 2.08
CA GLU A 20 -17.99 8.57 2.07
C GLU A 20 -17.84 9.46 0.84
N ARG A 21 -16.67 9.45 0.20
CA ARG A 21 -16.39 10.15 -1.05
C ARG A 21 -16.64 9.29 -2.30
N GLY A 22 -17.25 8.11 -2.13
CA GLY A 22 -17.65 7.23 -3.22
C GLY A 22 -16.55 6.30 -3.74
N VAL A 23 -15.42 6.17 -3.03
CA VAL A 23 -14.42 5.13 -3.35
C VAL A 23 -14.97 3.78 -2.94
N ILE A 24 -15.02 2.85 -3.89
CA ILE A 24 -15.48 1.48 -3.66
C ILE A 24 -14.27 0.55 -3.73
N GLY A 25 -14.23 -0.44 -2.83
CA GLY A 25 -13.18 -1.47 -2.82
C GLY A 25 -13.05 -2.20 -4.18
N PRO A 26 -11.83 -2.69 -4.50
CA PRO A 26 -11.60 -3.41 -5.75
C PRO A 26 -12.26 -4.80 -5.71
N SER A 27 -12.70 -5.28 -6.87
CA SER A 27 -13.13 -6.67 -7.05
C SER A 27 -11.93 -7.57 -7.36
N LYS A 28 -12.16 -8.89 -7.46
CA LYS A 28 -11.12 -9.83 -7.89
C LYS A 28 -10.58 -9.44 -9.28
N GLY A 29 -9.26 -9.33 -9.42
CA GLY A 29 -8.58 -8.90 -10.64
C GLY A 29 -8.46 -7.37 -10.80
N GLU A 30 -8.89 -6.59 -9.81
CA GLU A 30 -8.74 -5.14 -9.77
C GLU A 30 -7.83 -4.72 -8.60
N GLY A 31 -7.26 -3.53 -8.71
CA GLY A 31 -6.61 -2.82 -7.62
C GLY A 31 -7.09 -1.37 -7.54
N LEU A 32 -6.60 -0.62 -6.56
CA LEU A 32 -6.91 0.79 -6.38
C LEU A 32 -5.68 1.66 -6.61
N VAL A 33 -5.82 2.70 -7.45
CA VAL A 33 -4.84 3.77 -7.62
C VAL A 33 -5.54 5.10 -7.35
N MET A 34 -5.17 5.76 -6.25
CA MET A 34 -5.72 7.07 -5.84
C MET A 34 -7.26 7.14 -5.84
N GLY A 35 -7.92 6.06 -5.39
CA GLY A 35 -9.39 5.96 -5.34
C GLY A 35 -10.06 5.46 -6.62
N LYS A 36 -9.30 5.24 -7.70
CA LYS A 36 -9.79 4.66 -8.96
C LYS A 36 -9.53 3.15 -8.99
N ARG A 37 -10.56 2.37 -9.35
CA ARG A 37 -10.39 0.95 -9.68
C ARG A 37 -9.70 0.82 -11.03
N VAL A 38 -8.65 0.02 -11.05
CA VAL A 38 -7.83 -0.28 -12.22
C VAL A 38 -7.59 -1.80 -12.28
N PRO A 39 -7.17 -2.38 -13.41
CA PRO A 39 -6.71 -3.77 -13.44
C PRO A 39 -5.61 -4.01 -12.41
N GLU A 40 -5.60 -5.18 -11.76
CA GLU A 40 -4.65 -5.53 -10.70
C GLU A 40 -3.19 -5.26 -11.09
N GLN A 41 -2.78 -5.69 -12.29
CA GLN A 41 -1.42 -5.45 -12.78
C GLN A 41 -1.08 -3.96 -12.87
N ALA A 42 -2.02 -3.12 -13.29
CA ALA A 42 -1.79 -1.67 -13.37
C ALA A 42 -1.62 -1.04 -11.98
N ALA A 43 -2.32 -1.56 -10.96
CA ALA A 43 -2.11 -1.13 -9.57
C ALA A 43 -0.72 -1.54 -9.05
N ILE A 44 -0.26 -2.75 -9.39
CA ILE A 44 1.09 -3.24 -9.04
C ILE A 44 2.16 -2.39 -9.73
N ASP A 45 2.01 -2.11 -11.03
CA ASP A 45 2.96 -1.30 -11.80
C ASP A 45 3.07 0.12 -11.22
N GLU A 46 1.94 0.74 -10.86
CA GLU A 46 1.93 2.06 -10.23
C GLU A 46 2.56 2.04 -8.83
N ALA A 47 2.32 0.98 -8.04
CA ALA A 47 2.97 0.82 -6.74
C ALA A 47 4.49 0.70 -6.88
N ALA A 48 4.96 -0.12 -7.82
CA ALA A 48 6.39 -0.27 -8.14
C ALA A 48 7.01 1.05 -8.58
N ARG A 49 6.35 1.78 -9.49
CA ARG A 49 6.79 3.11 -9.95
C ARG A 49 6.94 4.07 -8.77
N ARG A 50 5.95 4.14 -7.87
CA ARG A 50 6.00 5.03 -6.70
C ARG A 50 7.12 4.66 -5.73
N LEU A 51 7.32 3.37 -5.47
CA LEU A 51 8.40 2.89 -4.61
C LEU A 51 9.78 3.24 -5.19
N LEU A 52 10.00 3.05 -6.49
CA LEU A 52 11.26 3.34 -7.17
C LEU A 52 11.57 4.84 -7.25
N HIS A 53 10.55 5.69 -7.38
CA HIS A 53 10.71 7.14 -7.50
C HIS A 53 10.62 7.88 -6.16
N ALA A 54 10.32 7.20 -5.06
CA ALA A 54 10.25 7.82 -3.74
C ALA A 54 11.65 8.31 -3.31
N LYS A 55 11.72 9.51 -2.72
CA LYS A 55 12.99 10.05 -2.19
C LYS A 55 13.50 9.29 -0.95
N ASN A 56 12.58 8.71 -0.17
CA ASN A 56 12.87 7.96 1.04
C ASN A 56 11.82 6.84 1.21
N PRO A 57 11.84 5.80 0.35
CA PRO A 57 10.89 4.71 0.46
C PRO A 57 11.08 4.00 1.80
N THR A 58 9.98 3.74 2.49
CA THR A 58 10.00 3.10 3.80
C THR A 58 8.85 2.12 3.88
N ILE A 59 9.15 0.88 4.27
CA ILE A 59 8.19 -0.20 4.44
C ILE A 59 8.05 -0.45 5.94
N PHE A 60 6.79 -0.42 6.41
CA PHE A 60 6.43 -0.66 7.80
C PHE A 60 5.70 -2.01 7.91
N PRO A 61 6.42 -3.14 8.09
CA PRO A 61 5.76 -4.40 8.36
C PRO A 61 5.00 -4.34 9.69
N GLY A 62 3.73 -4.75 9.65
CA GLY A 62 2.87 -4.80 10.83
C GLY A 62 3.21 -5.95 11.79
N PRO A 63 2.67 -5.92 13.02
CA PRO A 63 3.04 -6.84 14.09
C PRO A 63 2.84 -8.31 13.72
N LEU A 64 1.76 -8.67 13.00
CA LEU A 64 1.52 -10.05 12.60
C LEU A 64 2.63 -10.64 11.74
N VAL A 65 3.20 -9.84 10.83
CA VAL A 65 4.34 -10.22 9.98
C VAL A 65 5.62 -10.33 10.82
N LEU A 66 5.84 -9.37 11.72
CA LEU A 66 7.01 -9.34 12.62
C LEU A 66 7.05 -10.56 13.55
N TRP A 67 5.89 -10.97 14.06
CA TRP A 67 5.76 -12.07 15.01
C TRP A 67 5.59 -13.44 14.37
N ALA A 68 5.65 -13.52 13.03
CA ALA A 68 5.43 -14.77 12.31
C ALA A 68 4.13 -15.47 12.75
N TRP A 69 3.05 -14.70 12.93
CA TRP A 69 1.81 -15.14 13.57
C TRP A 69 1.21 -16.43 12.99
N ASN A 70 1.38 -16.63 11.67
CA ASN A 70 0.99 -17.84 10.97
C ASN A 70 1.90 -18.07 9.75
N GLU A 71 1.71 -19.18 9.04
CA GLU A 71 2.50 -19.51 7.85
C GLU A 71 2.39 -18.45 6.74
N GLN A 72 1.24 -17.78 6.62
CA GLN A 72 1.07 -16.70 5.66
C GLN A 72 1.96 -15.50 6.01
N ALA A 73 1.96 -15.08 7.27
CA ALA A 73 2.83 -14.01 7.76
C ALA A 73 4.32 -14.34 7.56
N VAL A 74 4.71 -15.61 7.72
CA VAL A 74 6.08 -16.08 7.42
C VAL A 74 6.40 -15.98 5.92
N ARG A 75 5.44 -16.23 5.03
CA ARG A 75 5.64 -16.04 3.58
C ARG A 75 5.75 -14.55 3.24
N GLU A 76 4.87 -13.73 3.81
CA GLU A 76 4.84 -12.29 3.61
C GLU A 76 6.14 -11.63 4.10
N SER A 77 6.71 -12.07 5.24
CA SER A 77 7.98 -11.52 5.74
C SER A 77 9.15 -11.73 4.77
N LYS A 78 9.19 -12.89 4.09
CA LYS A 78 10.18 -13.17 3.04
C LYS A 78 10.00 -12.27 1.83
N VAL A 79 8.75 -12.04 1.41
CA VAL A 79 8.42 -11.15 0.29
C VAL A 79 8.77 -9.70 0.62
N ILE A 80 8.43 -9.23 1.83
CA ILE A 80 8.76 -7.88 2.30
C ILE A 80 10.27 -7.66 2.34
N LYS A 81 11.03 -8.65 2.83
CA LYS A 81 12.49 -8.58 2.82
C LYS A 81 13.04 -8.49 1.39
N ALA A 82 12.58 -9.37 0.49
CA ALA A 82 12.99 -9.33 -0.91
C ALA A 82 12.63 -8.01 -1.61
N LEU A 83 11.46 -7.44 -1.31
CA LEU A 83 11.05 -6.13 -1.82
C LEU A 83 11.98 -5.01 -1.32
N ALA A 84 12.29 -5.00 -0.03
CA ALA A 84 13.19 -4.02 0.57
C ALA A 84 14.65 -4.16 0.12
N GLU A 85 15.04 -5.31 -0.43
CA GLU A 85 16.34 -5.51 -1.09
C GLU A 85 16.31 -5.05 -2.56
N ALA A 86 15.15 -5.20 -3.23
CA ALA A 86 14.97 -4.82 -4.64
C ALA A 86 14.77 -3.31 -4.84
N VAL A 87 14.21 -2.60 -3.86
CA VAL A 87 14.15 -1.14 -3.83
C VAL A 87 15.00 -0.62 -2.67
N PRO A 88 15.61 0.57 -2.74
CA PRO A 88 16.43 1.13 -1.65
C PRO A 88 15.56 1.62 -0.47
N ALA A 89 14.63 0.78 -0.01
CA ALA A 89 13.66 1.08 1.03
C ALA A 89 14.20 0.75 2.42
N ARG A 90 13.86 1.59 3.39
CA ARG A 90 14.10 1.30 4.81
C ARG A 90 13.01 0.38 5.33
N LEU A 91 13.39 -0.59 6.16
CA LEU A 91 12.44 -1.40 6.92
C LEU A 91 12.37 -0.86 8.36
N ILE A 92 11.21 -0.39 8.76
CA ILE A 92 10.97 0.08 10.13
C ILE A 92 9.84 -0.77 10.73
N PRO A 93 10.11 -1.61 11.74
CA PRO A 93 9.08 -2.43 12.35
C PRO A 93 8.01 -1.55 12.99
N MET A 94 6.75 -1.80 12.64
CA MET A 94 5.62 -1.21 13.37
C MET A 94 5.34 -2.11 14.57
N ALA A 95 5.94 -1.75 15.72
CA ALA A 95 5.59 -2.34 17.00
C ALA A 95 4.14 -1.97 17.37
N ASP A 96 3.47 -2.83 18.14
CA ASP A 96 2.08 -2.64 18.61
C ASP A 96 1.83 -1.23 19.19
#